data_AF-A0A3C0AH64-F1
#
_entry.id   AF-A0A3C0AH64-F1
#
_cell.length_a   1.000
_cell.length_b   1.000
_cell.length_c   1.000
_cell.angle_alpha   90.00
_cell.angle_beta   90.00
_cell.angle_gamma   90.00
#
_symmetry.space_group_name_H-M   'P 1'
#
loop_
_entity.id
_entity.type
_entity.pdbx_description
1 polymer ?
#
loop_
_entity_poly.entity_id
_entity_poly.type
_entity_poly.pdbx_seq_one_letter_code
_entity_poly.pdbx_strand_id
1 'polypeptide(L)'
;MFPTARVQDPTTVNTEGAPFLTALFTSTSASCVTGLIIVPTGTYWSQTGQTIILFLFQIGGLGILTFGAFFAAAFGRSMQIRESVTFGEMLESHQRGDVRRLLLAI
;
A
#
# COMPACT_ATOMS: atom_id res chain seq x y z
N MET A 1 -19.69 -0.75 -18.38
CA MET A 1 -18.43 -1.08 -19.07
C MET A 1 -17.72 -2.11 -18.20
N PHE A 2 -18.09 -3.38 -18.34
CA PHE A 2 -17.74 -4.47 -17.40
C PHE A 2 -16.51 -5.25 -17.87
N PRO A 3 -15.77 -5.92 -16.97
CA PRO A 3 -14.70 -6.86 -17.33
C PRO A 3 -15.30 -8.03 -18.13
N THR A 4 -15.27 -7.93 -19.46
CA THR A 4 -15.78 -8.94 -20.37
C THR A 4 -14.71 -10.01 -20.61
N ALA A 5 -15.12 -11.28 -20.57
CA ALA A 5 -14.28 -12.40 -20.99
C ALA A 5 -14.28 -12.50 -22.53
N ARG A 6 -13.10 -12.68 -23.14
CA ARG A 6 -12.98 -13.03 -24.55
C ARG A 6 -13.06 -14.56 -24.63
N VAL A 7 -14.25 -15.08 -24.91
CA VAL A 7 -14.48 -16.53 -25.01
C VAL A 7 -13.70 -17.08 -26.20
N GLN A 8 -12.77 -17.99 -25.93
CA GLN A 8 -12.22 -18.95 -26.90
C GLN A 8 -12.47 -20.36 -26.35
N ASP A 9 -13.75 -20.74 -26.24
CA ASP A 9 -14.18 -22.13 -26.06
C ASP A 9 -15.24 -22.43 -27.13
N PRO A 10 -15.01 -23.40 -28.03
CA PRO A 10 -15.95 -23.75 -29.10
C PRO A 10 -17.25 -24.40 -28.62
N THR A 11 -17.50 -24.59 -27.32
CA THR A 11 -18.67 -25.32 -26.83
C THR A 11 -19.70 -24.51 -26.00
N THR A 12 -19.44 -23.25 -25.66
CA THR A 12 -20.46 -22.40 -25.00
C THR A 12 -20.49 -21.00 -25.59
N VAL A 13 -21.36 -20.82 -26.59
CA VAL A 13 -21.72 -19.52 -27.15
C VAL A 13 -22.68 -18.81 -26.19
N ASN A 14 -22.23 -18.55 -24.95
CA ASN A 14 -22.93 -17.66 -24.06
C ASN A 14 -22.16 -16.34 -24.07
N THR A 15 -22.79 -15.28 -24.58
CA THR A 15 -22.32 -13.89 -24.46
C THR A 15 -22.47 -13.39 -23.01
N GLU A 16 -22.28 -14.28 -22.05
CA GLU A 16 -22.40 -14.05 -20.62
C GLU A 16 -20.98 -13.82 -20.10
N GLY A 17 -20.81 -12.79 -19.26
CA GLY A 17 -19.51 -12.41 -18.72
C GLY A 17 -18.84 -13.54 -17.92
N ALA A 18 -17.62 -13.28 -17.42
CA ALA A 18 -16.96 -14.23 -16.53
C ALA A 18 -17.89 -14.62 -15.37
N PRO A 19 -17.95 -15.90 -14.96
CA PRO A 19 -18.74 -16.33 -13.81
C PRO A 19 -18.44 -15.44 -12.60
N PHE A 20 -19.47 -14.99 -11.89
CA PHE A 20 -19.33 -14.03 -10.77
C PHE A 20 -18.24 -14.46 -9.77
N LEU A 21 -18.22 -15.76 -9.44
CA LEU A 21 -17.24 -16.33 -8.53
C LEU A 21 -15.80 -16.20 -9.04
N THR A 22 -15.58 -16.44 -10.33
CA THR A 22 -14.27 -16.30 -10.99
C THR A 22 -13.82 -14.85 -11.00
N ALA A 23 -14.72 -13.92 -11.31
CA ALA A 23 -14.41 -12.49 -11.29
C ALA A 23 -14.07 -11.98 -9.88
N LEU A 24 -14.85 -12.37 -8.87
CA LEU A 24 -14.63 -12.01 -7.47
C LEU A 24 -13.31 -12.59 -6.93
N PHE A 25 -13.00 -13.84 -7.26
CA PHE A 25 -11.76 -14.47 -6.85
C PHE A 25 -10.55 -13.78 -7.49
N THR A 26 -10.59 -13.54 -8.80
CA THR A 26 -9.52 -12.85 -9.51
C THR A 26 -9.34 -11.41 -8.98
N SER A 27 -10.42 -10.67 -8.71
CA SER A 27 -10.31 -9.32 -8.15
C SER A 27 -9.68 -9.34 -6.76
N THR A 28 -10.11 -10.25 -5.89
CA THR A 28 -9.60 -10.34 -4.51
C THR A 28 -8.14 -10.78 -4.49
N SER A 29 -7.77 -11.74 -5.33
CA SER A 29 -6.39 -12.18 -5.45
C SER A 29 -5.47 -11.09 -6.00
N ALA A 30 -5.94 -10.32 -6.98
CA ALA A 30 -5.20 -9.18 -7.52
C ALA A 30 -5.05 -8.05 -6.49
N SER A 31 -6.11 -7.71 -5.73
CA SER A 31 -6.05 -6.66 -4.71
C SER A 31 -5.15 -7.03 -3.53
N CYS A 32 -5.11 -8.30 -3.13
CA CYS A 32 -4.18 -8.80 -2.11
C CYS A 32 -2.79 -9.10 -2.66
N VAL A 33 -2.55 -8.89 -3.96
CA VAL A 33 -1.27 -9.17 -4.65
C VAL A 33 -0.79 -10.60 -4.42
N THR A 34 -1.72 -11.55 -4.29
CA THR A 34 -1.39 -12.95 -4.01
C THR A 34 -1.03 -13.71 -5.29
N GLY A 35 -1.62 -13.31 -6.43
CA GLY A 35 -1.30 -13.89 -7.74
C GLY A 35 -1.95 -15.26 -8.03
N LEU A 36 -3.03 -15.63 -7.32
CA LEU A 36 -3.81 -16.83 -7.65
C LEU A 36 -4.73 -16.55 -8.85
N ILE A 37 -4.61 -17.41 -9.87
CA ILE A 37 -5.31 -17.28 -11.14
C ILE A 37 -6.09 -18.57 -11.42
N ILE A 38 -7.42 -18.46 -11.58
CA ILE A 38 -8.29 -19.60 -11.94
C ILE A 38 -8.32 -19.81 -13.47
N VAL A 39 -8.25 -18.72 -14.23
CA VAL A 39 -8.33 -18.69 -15.70
C VAL A 39 -7.20 -17.83 -16.27
N PRO A 40 -6.55 -18.24 -17.37
CA PRO A 40 -5.35 -17.57 -17.88
C PRO A 40 -5.60 -16.09 -18.21
N THR A 41 -4.91 -15.19 -17.52
CA THR A 41 -5.24 -13.75 -17.53
C THR A 41 -5.05 -13.09 -18.91
N GLY A 42 -4.03 -13.53 -19.64
CA GLY A 42 -3.62 -12.95 -20.92
C GLY A 42 -4.53 -13.29 -22.11
N THR A 43 -5.27 -14.39 -22.03
CA THR A 43 -6.12 -14.88 -23.13
C THR A 43 -7.61 -14.83 -22.80
N TYR A 44 -7.98 -14.98 -21.52
CA TYR A 44 -9.37 -15.05 -21.09
C TYR A 44 -10.03 -13.67 -20.92
N TRP A 45 -9.27 -12.66 -20.46
CA TRP A 45 -9.84 -11.34 -20.17
C TRP A 45 -9.71 -10.39 -21.35
N SER A 46 -10.72 -9.54 -21.56
CA SER A 46 -10.60 -8.39 -22.45
C SER A 46 -9.50 -7.43 -22.00
N GLN A 47 -9.03 -6.60 -22.94
CA GLN A 47 -8.00 -5.59 -22.68
C GLN A 47 -8.38 -4.68 -21.50
N THR A 48 -9.66 -4.28 -21.39
CA THR A 48 -10.16 -3.51 -20.24
C THR A 48 -10.11 -4.31 -18.93
N GLY A 49 -10.45 -5.60 -18.95
CA GLY A 49 -10.32 -6.48 -17.78
C GLY A 49 -8.87 -6.64 -17.31
N GLN A 50 -7.93 -6.77 -18.25
CA GLN A 50 -6.50 -6.84 -17.95
C GLN A 50 -5.99 -5.54 -17.31
N THR A 51 -6.40 -4.37 -17.83
CA THR A 51 -6.05 -3.08 -17.23
C THR A 51 -6.55 -2.96 -15.79
N ILE A 52 -7.78 -3.40 -15.52
CA ILE A 52 -8.36 -3.40 -14.17
C ILE A 52 -7.52 -4.28 -13.24
N ILE A 53 -7.20 -5.51 -13.65
CA ILE A 53 -6.39 -6.45 -12.84
C ILE A 53 -5.01 -5.85 -12.51
N LEU A 54 -4.34 -5.25 -13.51
CA LEU A 54 -3.06 -4.57 -13.30
C LEU A 54 -3.18 -3.39 -12.32
N PHE A 55 -4.26 -2.63 -12.40
CA PHE A 55 -4.52 -1.51 -11.49
C PHE A 55 -4.76 -2.00 -10.05
N LEU A 56 -5.49 -3.11 -9.88
CA LEU A 56 -5.69 -3.75 -8.57
C LEU A 56 -4.36 -4.23 -7.96
N PHE A 57 -3.47 -4.80 -8.78
CA PHE A 57 -2.12 -5.16 -8.32
C PHE A 57 -1.34 -3.95 -7.82
N GLN A 58 -1.40 -2.84 -8.56
CA GLN A 58 -0.67 -1.65 -8.21
C GLN A 58 -1.17 -1.02 -6.91
N ILE A 59 -2.50 -0.93 -6.75
CA ILE A 59 -3.12 -0.42 -5.52
C ILE A 59 -2.86 -1.36 -4.35
N GLY A 60 -2.98 -2.67 -4.55
CA GLY A 60 -2.74 -3.66 -3.51
C GLY A 60 -1.31 -3.61 -2.97
N GLY A 61 -0.32 -3.48 -3.87
CA GLY A 61 1.09 -3.43 -3.49
C GLY A 61 1.45 -2.15 -2.75
N LEU A 62 0.95 -0.99 -3.22
CA LEU A 62 1.12 0.28 -2.50
C LEU A 62 0.40 0.30 -1.15
N GLY A 63 -0.78 -0.32 -1.08
CA GLY A 63 -1.58 -0.41 0.13
C GLY A 63 -0.83 -1.14 1.25
N ILE A 64 -0.30 -2.34 0.97
CA ILE A 64 0.35 -3.15 2.01
C ILE A 64 1.62 -2.48 2.56
N LEU A 65 2.38 -1.81 1.69
CA LEU A 65 3.57 -1.04 2.08
C LEU A 65 3.19 0.19 2.91
N THR A 66 2.15 0.92 2.50
CA THR A 66 1.70 2.14 3.20
C THR A 66 1.12 1.79 4.56
N PHE A 67 0.25 0.78 4.65
CA PHE A 67 -0.29 0.34 5.93
C PHE A 67 0.79 -0.26 6.83
N GLY A 68 1.70 -1.06 6.28
CA GLY A 68 2.85 -1.59 7.02
C GLY A 68 3.73 -0.47 7.59
N ALA A 69 4.07 0.54 6.79
CA ALA A 69 4.83 1.69 7.22
C ALA A 69 4.07 2.57 8.23
N PHE A 70 2.76 2.77 8.03
CA PHE A 70 1.92 3.51 8.96
C PHE A 70 1.85 2.82 10.33
N PHE A 71 1.66 1.50 10.36
CA PHE A 71 1.70 0.72 11.60
C PHE A 71 3.09 0.79 12.24
N ALA A 72 4.16 0.55 11.47
CA ALA A 72 5.52 0.63 11.99
C ALA A 72 5.85 2.02 12.56
N ALA A 73 5.44 3.09 11.88
CA ALA A 73 5.62 4.46 12.34
C ALA A 73 4.73 4.78 13.56
N ALA A 74 3.49 4.32 13.61
CA ALA A 74 2.59 4.54 14.75
C ALA A 74 3.14 3.89 16.03
N PHE A 75 3.66 2.67 15.93
CA PHE A 75 4.28 1.98 17.06
C PHE A 75 5.66 2.57 17.41
N GLY A 76 6.51 2.89 16.43
CA GLY A 76 7.85 3.44 16.64
C GLY A 76 7.90 4.90 17.11
N ARG A 77 6.95 5.74 16.68
CA ARG A 77 6.90 7.17 17.03
C ARG A 77 6.56 7.40 18.51
N SER A 78 5.92 6.45 19.19
CA SER A 78 5.71 6.52 20.64
C SER A 78 7.03 6.54 21.43
N MET A 79 8.08 5.88 20.93
CA MET A 79 9.41 5.87 21.54
C MET A 79 10.23 7.11 21.13
N GLN A 80 10.13 7.53 19.86
CA GLN A 80 10.93 8.64 19.31
C GLN A 80 10.49 10.03 19.80
N ILE A 81 9.22 10.20 20.19
CA ILE A 81 8.71 11.45 20.79
C ILE A 81 9.29 11.68 22.20
N ARG A 82 9.61 10.63 22.96
CA ARG A 82 10.21 10.77 24.30
C ARG A 82 11.68 11.20 24.25
N GLU A 83 12.42 10.70 23.27
CA GLU A 83 13.83 11.03 23.09
C GLU A 83 14.02 12.50 22.64
N SER A 84 13.17 12.98 21.72
CA SER A 84 13.21 14.36 21.23
C SER A 84 12.84 15.42 22.28
N VAL A 85 11.91 15.12 23.20
CA VAL A 85 11.60 16.02 24.33
C VAL A 85 12.80 16.14 25.29
N THR A 86 13.52 15.04 25.54
CA THR A 86 14.71 15.05 26.40
C THR A 86 15.87 15.81 25.76
N PHE A 87 16.06 15.67 24.44
CA PHE A 87 17.05 16.45 23.68
C PHE A 87 16.74 17.97 23.67
N GLY A 88 15.46 18.35 23.64
CA GLY A 88 15.03 19.75 23.76
C GLY A 88 15.44 20.38 25.10
N GLU A 89 15.28 19.67 26.21
CA GLU A 89 15.69 20.16 27.54
C GLU A 89 17.22 20.26 27.71
N MET A 90 17.99 19.36 27.08
CA MET A 90 19.45 19.42 27.10
C MET A 90 20.01 20.63 26.33
N LEU A 91 19.32 21.09 25.28
CA LEU A 91 19.71 22.28 24.52
C LEU A 91 19.37 23.59 25.25
N GLU A 92 18.23 23.67 25.96
CA GLU A 92 17.87 24.86 26.74
C GLU A 92 18.74 25.06 27.99
N SER A 93 19.20 23.96 28.63
CA SER A 93 20.10 24.04 29.79
C SER A 93 21.55 24.40 29.42
N HIS A 94 22.01 24.04 28.22
CA HIS A 94 23.38 24.33 27.77
C HIS A 94 23.58 25.81 27.40
N GLN A 95 22.55 26.47 26.85
CA GLN A 95 22.72 27.84 26.34
C GLN A 95 22.63 28.91 27.44
N ARG A 96 21.76 28.80 28.44
CA ARG A 96 21.58 29.85 29.47
C ARG A 96 22.72 29.96 30.49
N GLY A 97 23.43 28.85 30.75
CA GLY A 97 24.56 28.85 31.70
C GLY A 97 25.81 29.54 31.13
N ASP A 98 26.04 29.41 29.82
CA ASP A 98 27.30 29.80 29.20
C ASP A 98 27.35 31.29 28.84
N VAL A 99 26.21 31.88 28.41
CA VAL A 99 26.15 33.33 28.14
C VAL A 99 26.37 34.17 29.41
N ARG A 100 25.88 33.71 30.57
CA ARG A 100 26.12 34.40 31.85
C ARG A 100 27.57 34.29 32.31
N ARG A 101 28.24 33.19 31.97
CA ARG A 101 29.65 32.94 32.27
C ARG A 101 30.57 33.79 31.40
N LEU A 102 30.22 33.95 30.11
CA LEU A 102 30.93 34.82 29.17
C LEU A 102 30.74 36.31 29.47
N LEU A 103 29.54 36.72 29.90
CA LEU A 103 29.29 38.10 30.32
C LEU A 103 29.97 38.50 31.63
N LEU A 104 30.21 37.56 32.56
CA LEU A 104 30.91 37.82 33.82
C LEU A 104 32.44 37.68 33.71
N ALA A 105 32.95 37.16 32.60
CA ALA A 105 34.39 36.96 32.35
C ALA A 105 35.03 38.10 31.53
N ILE A 106 34.23 39.06 31.07
CA ILE A 106 34.66 40.34 30.47
C ILE A 106 34.60 41.40 31.57
#